data_AF-A0A6A6U1Y8-F1
#
_entry.id   AF-A0A6A6U1Y8-F1
#
_cell.length_a   1.000
_cell.length_b   1.000
_cell.length_c   1.000
_cell.angle_alpha   90.00
_cell.angle_beta   90.00
_cell.angle_gamma   90.00
#
_symmetry.space_group_name_H-M   'P 1'
#
loop_
_entity.id
_entity.type
_entity.pdbx_description
1 polymer ?
#
loop_
_entity_poly.entity_id
_entity_poly.type
_entity_poly.pdbx_seq_one_letter_code
_entity_poly.pdbx_strand_id
1 'polypeptide(L)'
;MAQPKSSLNIIIVGAGIAGLSTYLHLQKYCSPLVDLKITIYESYNLATKRSAEDATFQELSSSSLLTGGGLGLSPNGMRILHELDEDLYTNVKASGFLAEKFVFKSSRGWRLNVAPTGDGRGKKGNPPGKEEVCLAVSRQGLRDTILEAVGLEKVVYKKVVKARMAEYSQGKKAAVVFEDGSEDEADLIIGADGVRSEVLRGIFNCDDEEMMPKPYYEGLIGVGGFIDGPIPEEIKNEKSMVFVFGPNGFFGYGATSEDQAMWWSTCQSDDLPEKRKITPEEMKSQLKSRHGSWKDPIIQDIIENADVEQIYPVWTVPELQRWGNNGLVVIGDAAHALQPTSGQGSSQALEDAKCLSLILSMLLKKRMEGTVDASLTDTIELSFKVFYDVRQPRIDKIVQRTKMMAQSKKDMSLAQEMTVLLMLWLMGKIPAIGT
;
A
#
# COMPACT_ATOMS: atom_id res chain seq x y z
N MET A 1 -17.36 5.29 -41.91
CA MET A 1 -17.68 4.30 -40.86
C MET A 1 -16.45 4.19 -39.98
N ALA A 2 -16.55 4.48 -38.68
CA ALA A 2 -15.46 4.20 -37.76
C ALA A 2 -15.26 2.67 -37.69
N GLN A 3 -14.02 2.19 -37.71
CA GLN A 3 -13.76 0.78 -37.47
C GLN A 3 -14.27 0.41 -36.06
N PRO A 4 -14.90 -0.77 -35.87
CA PRO A 4 -15.37 -1.17 -34.55
C PRO A 4 -14.19 -1.25 -33.58
N LYS A 5 -14.33 -0.64 -32.40
CA LYS A 5 -13.34 -0.77 -31.33
C LYS A 5 -13.17 -2.25 -30.99
N SER A 6 -11.93 -2.74 -30.91
CA SER A 6 -11.68 -4.07 -30.39
C SER A 6 -12.10 -4.12 -28.92
N SER A 7 -12.73 -5.22 -28.50
CA SER A 7 -13.02 -5.48 -27.09
C SER A 7 -11.77 -5.95 -26.36
N LEU A 8 -11.62 -5.58 -25.10
CA LEU A 8 -10.59 -6.07 -24.19
C LEU A 8 -11.24 -6.44 -22.85
N ASN A 9 -11.18 -7.72 -22.49
CA ASN A 9 -11.71 -8.24 -21.24
C ASN A 9 -10.61 -8.31 -20.18
N ILE A 10 -10.82 -7.65 -19.04
CA ILE A 10 -9.87 -7.54 -17.94
C ILE A 10 -10.51 -8.04 -16.65
N ILE A 11 -9.80 -8.89 -15.92
CA ILE A 11 -10.13 -9.22 -14.55
C ILE A 11 -9.13 -8.54 -13.61
N ILE A 12 -9.62 -7.91 -12.55
CA ILE A 12 -8.80 -7.39 -11.45
C ILE A 12 -9.08 -8.26 -10.23
N VAL A 13 -8.07 -8.91 -9.68
CA VAL A 13 -8.17 -9.74 -8.47
C VAL A 13 -7.71 -8.91 -7.28
N GLY A 14 -8.63 -8.57 -6.38
CA GLY A 14 -8.42 -7.70 -5.22
C GLY A 14 -9.02 -6.30 -5.41
N ALA A 15 -9.90 -5.91 -4.48
CA ALA A 15 -10.54 -4.58 -4.41
C ALA A 15 -9.91 -3.70 -3.31
N GLY A 16 -8.59 -3.85 -3.10
CA GLY A 16 -7.79 -2.90 -2.32
C GLY A 16 -7.53 -1.59 -3.09
N ILE A 17 -6.76 -0.68 -2.48
CA ILE A 17 -6.38 0.61 -3.09
C ILE A 17 -5.77 0.41 -4.49
N ALA A 18 -4.90 -0.60 -4.66
CA ALA A 18 -4.25 -0.91 -5.93
C ALA A 18 -5.26 -1.30 -7.03
N GLY A 19 -6.15 -2.26 -6.74
CA GLY A 19 -7.10 -2.79 -7.72
C GLY A 19 -8.18 -1.77 -8.10
N LEU A 20 -8.75 -1.07 -7.12
CA LEU A 20 -9.76 -0.03 -7.35
C LEU A 20 -9.17 1.15 -8.15
N SER A 21 -7.96 1.60 -7.78
CA SER A 21 -7.27 2.64 -8.54
C SER A 21 -6.97 2.19 -9.98
N THR A 22 -6.62 0.91 -10.18
CA THR A 22 -6.34 0.36 -11.51
C THR A 22 -7.58 0.38 -12.39
N TYR A 23 -8.75 0.00 -11.85
CA TYR A 23 -10.02 0.12 -12.57
C TYR A 23 -10.24 1.55 -13.08
N LEU A 24 -10.09 2.57 -12.21
CA LEU A 24 -10.31 3.96 -12.59
C LEU A 24 -9.30 4.45 -13.64
N HIS A 25 -8.02 4.07 -13.52
CA HIS A 25 -7.00 4.46 -14.49
C HIS A 25 -7.19 3.78 -15.85
N LEU A 26 -7.60 2.50 -15.88
CA LEU A 26 -7.95 1.80 -17.12
C LEU A 26 -9.17 2.44 -17.78
N GLN A 27 -10.20 2.76 -17.01
CA GLN A 27 -11.37 3.49 -17.52
C GLN A 27 -10.95 4.84 -18.12
N LYS A 28 -10.08 5.60 -17.45
CA LYS A 28 -9.63 6.91 -17.95
C LYS A 28 -8.79 6.81 -19.24
N TYR A 29 -7.83 5.89 -19.29
CA TYR A 29 -6.81 5.89 -20.35
C TYR A 29 -7.04 4.87 -21.46
N CYS A 30 -7.71 3.76 -21.20
CA CYS A 30 -7.90 2.66 -22.16
C CYS A 30 -9.31 2.65 -22.78
N SER A 31 -10.38 3.05 -22.06
CA SER A 31 -11.75 3.07 -22.62
C SER A 31 -11.94 3.97 -23.85
N PRO A 32 -11.18 5.07 -24.04
CA PRO A 32 -11.26 5.84 -25.27
C PRO A 32 -10.78 5.06 -26.50
N LEU A 33 -9.93 4.04 -26.32
CA LEU A 33 -9.26 3.30 -27.38
C LEU A 33 -9.97 1.97 -27.71
N VAL A 34 -10.39 1.23 -26.68
CA VAL A 34 -10.97 -0.11 -26.81
C VAL A 34 -12.30 -0.20 -26.04
N ASP A 35 -13.14 -1.17 -26.39
CA ASP A 35 -14.31 -1.48 -25.57
C ASP A 35 -13.84 -2.29 -24.35
N LEU A 36 -13.88 -1.68 -23.16
CA LEU A 36 -13.37 -2.29 -21.93
C LEU A 36 -14.47 -3.00 -21.17
N LYS A 37 -14.28 -4.30 -20.96
CA LYS A 37 -15.03 -5.07 -19.97
C LYS A 37 -14.09 -5.35 -18.80
N ILE A 38 -14.40 -4.78 -17.63
CA ILE A 38 -13.60 -4.98 -16.42
C ILE A 38 -14.47 -5.59 -15.32
N THR A 39 -14.03 -6.70 -14.74
CA THR A 39 -14.63 -7.30 -13.55
C THR A 39 -13.64 -7.27 -12.40
N ILE A 40 -14.05 -6.77 -11.23
CA ILE A 40 -13.21 -6.79 -10.02
C ILE A 40 -13.70 -7.94 -9.13
N TYR A 41 -12.82 -8.88 -8.80
CA TYR A 41 -13.11 -9.94 -7.83
C TYR A 41 -12.46 -9.62 -6.49
N GLU A 42 -13.25 -9.63 -5.42
CA GLU A 42 -12.76 -9.46 -4.04
C GLU A 42 -13.12 -10.69 -3.21
N SER A 43 -12.19 -11.16 -2.39
CA SER A 43 -12.39 -12.36 -1.57
C SER A 43 -13.33 -12.10 -0.40
N TYR A 44 -13.34 -10.87 0.14
CA TYR A 44 -14.08 -10.56 1.37
C TYR A 44 -15.06 -9.42 1.18
N ASN A 45 -16.31 -9.65 1.58
CA ASN A 45 -17.29 -8.58 1.70
C ASN A 45 -17.13 -7.87 3.05
N LEU A 46 -16.47 -6.71 3.04
CA LEU A 46 -16.20 -5.92 4.24
C LEU A 46 -17.45 -5.29 4.86
N ALA A 47 -18.62 -5.31 4.19
CA ALA A 47 -19.89 -4.93 4.80
C ALA A 47 -20.33 -5.90 5.90
N THR A 48 -19.84 -7.15 5.88
CA THR A 48 -19.97 -8.07 7.01
C THR A 48 -18.84 -7.80 7.98
N LYS A 49 -19.06 -6.90 8.96
CA LYS A 49 -18.16 -6.69 10.10
C LYS A 49 -17.94 -8.04 10.82
N ARG A 50 -16.87 -8.76 10.51
CA ARG A 50 -16.30 -9.76 11.41
C ARG A 50 -15.34 -9.02 12.33
N SER A 51 -15.47 -9.21 13.64
CA SER A 51 -14.50 -8.66 14.59
C SER A 51 -13.13 -9.27 14.31
N ALA A 52 -12.06 -8.49 14.50
CA ALA A 52 -10.69 -8.98 14.42
C ALA A 52 -10.43 -10.15 15.40
N GLU A 53 -11.28 -10.30 16.43
CA GLU A 53 -11.27 -11.37 17.43
C GLU A 53 -11.55 -12.76 16.84
N ASP A 54 -12.36 -12.85 15.79
CA ASP A 54 -12.75 -14.11 15.12
C ASP A 54 -11.92 -14.43 13.88
N ALA A 55 -11.09 -13.50 13.41
CA ALA A 55 -10.26 -13.69 12.23
C ALA A 55 -9.12 -14.69 12.49
N THR A 56 -8.94 -15.62 11.55
CA THR A 56 -7.77 -16.49 11.53
C THR A 56 -6.52 -15.66 11.18
N PHE A 57 -5.33 -16.13 11.57
CA PHE A 57 -4.09 -15.42 11.23
C PHE A 57 -3.87 -15.30 9.71
N GLN A 58 -4.30 -16.31 8.96
CA GLN A 58 -4.25 -16.31 7.50
C GLN A 58 -5.13 -15.21 6.89
N GLU A 59 -6.23 -14.88 7.56
CA GLU A 59 -7.13 -13.77 7.26
C GLU A 59 -6.50 -12.41 7.64
N LEU A 60 -5.85 -12.28 8.81
CA LEU A 60 -5.12 -11.06 9.22
C LEU A 60 -3.89 -10.74 8.36
N SER A 61 -3.39 -11.74 7.62
CA SER A 61 -2.30 -11.57 6.65
C SER A 61 -2.81 -11.18 5.25
N SER A 62 -4.14 -11.09 5.05
CA SER A 62 -4.73 -10.58 3.81
C SER A 62 -4.91 -9.06 3.90
N SER A 63 -4.53 -8.36 2.83
CA SER A 63 -4.62 -6.89 2.75
C SER A 63 -6.05 -6.37 2.88
N SER A 64 -7.05 -7.20 2.56
CA SER A 64 -8.48 -6.87 2.59
C SER A 64 -9.05 -6.81 4.01
N LEU A 65 -8.60 -7.67 4.94
CA LEU A 65 -9.19 -7.84 6.28
C LEU A 65 -8.57 -6.97 7.38
N LEU A 66 -7.53 -6.20 7.06
CA LEU A 66 -7.03 -5.14 7.94
C LEU A 66 -7.96 -3.92 7.85
N THR A 67 -9.20 -4.14 8.30
CA THR A 67 -10.17 -3.10 8.64
C THR A 67 -9.63 -2.33 9.83
N GLY A 68 -9.29 -1.07 9.59
CA GLY A 68 -8.61 -0.22 10.56
C GLY A 68 -7.11 -0.15 10.28
N GLY A 69 -6.60 1.09 10.28
CA GLY A 69 -5.18 1.40 10.35
C GLY A 69 -4.86 2.72 9.72
N GLY A 70 -4.07 3.52 10.43
CA GLY A 70 -3.56 4.79 9.93
C GLY A 70 -2.57 4.60 8.78
N LEU A 71 -2.66 5.44 7.75
CA LEU A 71 -1.64 5.54 6.72
C LEU A 71 -1.31 6.99 6.40
N GLY A 72 -0.07 7.23 5.99
CA GLY A 72 0.32 8.46 5.32
C GLY A 72 0.34 8.22 3.81
N LEU A 73 -0.46 8.98 3.07
CA LEU A 73 -0.40 9.01 1.62
C LEU A 73 0.53 10.13 1.18
N SER A 74 1.74 9.77 0.77
CA SER A 74 2.78 10.71 0.35
C SER A 74 2.37 11.55 -0.87
N PRO A 75 3.01 12.73 -1.09
CA PRO A 75 2.65 13.67 -2.17
C PRO A 75 2.55 13.03 -3.56
N ASN A 76 3.44 12.07 -3.86
CA ASN A 76 3.39 11.34 -5.13
C ASN A 76 2.07 10.58 -5.31
N GLY A 77 1.53 9.96 -4.26
CA GLY A 77 0.23 9.31 -4.27
C GLY A 77 -0.92 10.30 -4.41
N MET A 78 -0.87 11.43 -3.69
CA MET A 78 -1.85 12.51 -3.81
C MET A 78 -1.92 13.07 -5.24
N ARG A 79 -0.77 13.26 -5.90
CA ARG A 79 -0.71 13.67 -7.32
C ARG A 79 -1.35 12.67 -8.26
N ILE A 80 -1.20 11.37 -8.02
CA ILE A 80 -1.85 10.35 -8.84
C ILE A 80 -3.38 10.53 -8.80
N LEU A 81 -3.94 10.72 -7.60
CA LEU A 81 -5.39 10.93 -7.44
C LEU A 81 -5.85 12.25 -8.06
N HIS A 82 -5.11 13.34 -7.84
CA HIS A 82 -5.40 14.65 -8.44
C HIS A 82 -5.39 14.59 -9.97
N GLU A 83 -4.42 13.91 -10.57
CA GLU A 83 -4.36 13.74 -12.01
C GLU A 83 -5.38 12.74 -12.55
N LEU A 84 -5.92 11.86 -11.72
CA LEU A 84 -6.94 10.88 -12.09
C LEU A 84 -8.33 11.54 -12.17
N ASP A 85 -8.77 12.21 -11.12
CA ASP A 85 -10.08 12.83 -11.04
C ASP A 85 -10.14 13.87 -9.91
N GLU A 86 -10.69 15.06 -10.19
CA GLU A 86 -10.70 16.20 -9.26
C GLU A 86 -11.67 16.01 -8.10
N ASP A 87 -12.83 15.38 -8.35
CA ASP A 87 -13.83 15.09 -7.32
C ASP A 87 -13.32 13.99 -6.38
N LEU A 88 -12.75 12.92 -6.93
CA LEU A 88 -12.09 11.88 -6.13
C LEU A 88 -10.97 12.45 -5.26
N TYR A 89 -10.11 13.30 -5.83
CA TYR A 89 -9.05 13.96 -5.07
C TYR A 89 -9.60 14.81 -3.93
N THR A 90 -10.65 15.60 -4.20
CA THR A 90 -11.30 16.44 -3.19
C THR A 90 -11.90 15.59 -2.06
N ASN A 91 -12.59 14.51 -2.40
CA ASN A 91 -13.19 13.59 -1.43
C ASN A 91 -12.13 12.87 -0.59
N VAL A 92 -11.05 12.38 -1.23
CA VAL A 92 -9.93 11.73 -0.51
C VAL A 92 -9.28 12.73 0.44
N LYS A 93 -9.02 13.95 -0.01
CA LYS A 93 -8.45 15.02 0.82
C LYS A 93 -9.33 15.37 2.01
N ALA A 94 -10.66 15.40 1.82
CA ALA A 94 -11.63 15.65 2.88
C ALA A 94 -11.75 14.49 3.88
N SER A 95 -11.44 13.26 3.46
CA SER A 95 -11.47 12.07 4.33
C SER A 95 -10.28 11.94 5.28
N GLY A 96 -9.28 12.82 5.17
CA GLY A 96 -8.04 12.74 5.93
C GLY A 96 -7.58 14.09 6.48
N PHE A 97 -6.42 14.07 7.13
CA PHE A 97 -5.75 15.24 7.68
C PHE A 97 -4.47 15.54 6.90
N LEU A 98 -4.28 16.79 6.48
CA LEU A 98 -3.07 17.22 5.78
C LEU A 98 -1.91 17.39 6.75
N ALA A 99 -1.05 16.38 6.83
CA ALA A 99 0.19 16.43 7.59
C ALA A 99 1.27 17.11 6.73
N GLU A 100 1.50 18.40 6.95
CA GLU A 100 2.52 19.19 6.24
C GLU A 100 3.95 18.88 6.73
N LYS A 101 4.08 18.29 7.92
CA LYS A 101 5.37 18.03 8.58
C LYS A 101 5.41 16.66 9.25
N PHE A 102 6.59 16.06 9.23
CA PHE A 102 6.97 14.96 10.12
C PHE A 102 7.82 15.51 11.26
N VAL A 103 7.40 15.26 12.49
CA VAL A 103 8.13 15.66 13.71
C VAL A 103 8.77 14.42 14.32
N PHE A 104 10.08 14.46 14.49
CA PHE A 104 10.87 13.38 15.06
C PHE A 104 11.22 13.73 16.51
N LYS A 105 10.84 12.87 17.45
CA LYS A 105 11.15 13.02 18.88
C LYS A 105 11.94 11.80 19.39
N SER A 106 12.69 11.99 20.47
CA SER A 106 13.24 10.87 21.25
C SER A 106 12.25 10.42 22.32
N SER A 107 12.44 9.19 22.84
CA SER A 107 11.72 8.68 24.01
C SER A 107 11.90 9.53 25.27
N ARG A 108 12.92 10.41 25.31
CA ARG A 108 13.15 11.40 26.37
C ARG A 108 12.37 12.71 26.16
N GLY A 109 11.58 12.81 25.09
CA GLY A 109 10.80 14.00 24.75
C GLY A 109 11.60 15.06 23.97
N TRP A 110 12.85 14.79 23.58
CA TRP A 110 13.62 15.76 22.81
C TRP A 110 13.14 15.80 21.37
N ARG A 111 12.83 17.00 20.89
CA ARG A 111 12.57 17.23 19.47
C ARG A 111 13.88 17.15 18.69
N LEU A 112 14.00 16.13 17.85
CA LEU A 112 15.19 15.83 17.06
C LEU A 112 15.18 16.58 15.74
N ASN A 113 14.05 16.51 15.02
CA ASN A 113 13.95 17.02 13.66
C ASN A 113 12.49 17.36 13.28
N VAL A 114 12.34 18.21 12.28
CA VAL A 114 11.09 18.53 11.61
C VAL A 114 11.34 18.49 10.11
N ALA A 115 10.81 17.49 9.43
CA ALA A 115 10.91 17.38 7.98
C ALA A 115 9.60 17.85 7.34
N PRO A 116 9.63 18.74 6.34
CA PRO A 116 8.45 19.01 5.53
C PRO A 116 8.09 17.74 4.76
N THR A 117 6.80 17.44 4.64
CA THR A 117 6.32 16.36 3.77
C THR A 117 6.09 16.84 2.35
N GLY A 118 6.02 18.16 2.17
CA GLY A 118 5.69 18.79 0.90
C GLY A 118 6.75 18.55 -0.16
N ASP A 119 6.31 18.40 -1.41
CA ASP A 119 7.19 18.21 -2.56
C ASP A 119 7.59 19.51 -3.26
N GLY A 120 7.32 20.67 -2.64
CA GLY A 120 7.64 22.00 -3.15
C GLY A 120 9.12 22.38 -3.03
N ARG A 121 9.90 21.72 -2.16
CA ARG A 121 11.34 21.99 -2.03
C ARG A 121 12.15 21.12 -3.00
N GLY A 122 12.69 21.72 -4.06
CA GLY A 122 13.85 21.17 -4.77
C GLY A 122 13.69 20.73 -6.22
N LYS A 123 12.54 20.91 -6.87
CA LYS A 123 12.44 20.78 -8.34
C LYS A 123 12.22 22.14 -8.99
N LYS A 124 13.21 22.60 -9.76
CA LYS A 124 13.02 23.65 -10.78
C LYS A 124 11.92 23.14 -11.73
N GLY A 125 10.67 23.54 -11.52
CA GLY A 125 9.56 23.11 -12.38
C GLY A 125 8.16 23.07 -11.75
N ASN A 126 8.02 23.08 -10.42
CA ASN A 126 6.67 23.17 -9.84
C ASN A 126 6.15 24.62 -9.92
N PRO A 127 4.99 24.87 -10.55
CA PRO A 127 4.35 26.17 -10.50
C PRO A 127 4.05 26.55 -9.03
N PRO A 128 4.20 27.83 -8.64
CA PRO A 128 3.75 28.30 -7.33
C PRO A 128 2.28 27.89 -7.08
N GLY A 129 1.97 27.38 -5.89
CA GLY A 129 0.59 27.01 -5.50
C GLY A 129 0.13 25.59 -5.83
N LYS A 130 1.02 24.69 -6.30
CA LYS A 130 0.72 23.27 -6.60
C LYS A 130 1.48 22.25 -5.75
N GLU A 131 1.93 22.65 -4.57
CA GLU A 131 2.62 21.75 -3.64
C GLU A 131 1.62 20.73 -3.06
N GLU A 132 1.98 19.45 -3.11
CA GLU A 132 1.23 18.40 -2.43
C GLU A 132 1.96 18.02 -1.15
N VAL A 133 1.20 17.64 -0.12
CA VAL A 133 1.70 17.22 1.20
C VAL A 133 1.22 15.82 1.53
N CYS A 134 1.71 15.25 2.63
CA CYS A 134 1.25 13.95 3.08
C CYS A 134 -0.19 14.06 3.60
N LEU A 135 -1.06 13.17 3.17
CA LEU A 135 -2.40 13.01 3.74
C LEU A 135 -2.37 11.86 4.75
N ALA A 136 -2.59 12.16 6.02
CA ALA A 136 -2.81 11.18 7.06
C ALA A 136 -4.29 10.76 7.03
N VAL A 137 -4.57 9.49 6.77
CA VAL A 137 -5.94 8.99 6.57
C VAL A 137 -6.06 7.56 7.08
N SER A 138 -7.27 7.12 7.40
CA SER A 138 -7.51 5.70 7.65
C SER A 138 -7.41 4.92 6.33
N ARG A 139 -6.80 3.74 6.37
CA ARG A 139 -6.71 2.84 5.21
C ARG A 139 -8.08 2.50 4.66
N GLN A 140 -9.03 2.26 5.56
CA GLN A 140 -10.41 2.00 5.20
C GLN A 140 -11.04 3.21 4.52
N GLY A 141 -10.92 4.42 5.10
CA GLY A 141 -11.46 5.64 4.52
C GLY A 141 -10.91 5.92 3.11
N LEU A 142 -9.60 5.76 2.91
CA LEU A 142 -9.02 5.90 1.57
C LEU A 142 -9.59 4.87 0.58
N ARG A 143 -9.68 3.59 0.98
CA ARG A 143 -10.23 2.52 0.12
C ARG A 143 -11.70 2.78 -0.20
N ASP A 144 -12.50 3.14 0.80
CA ASP A 144 -13.94 3.35 0.67
C ASP A 144 -14.23 4.55 -0.25
N THR A 145 -13.49 5.66 -0.11
CA THR A 145 -13.61 6.81 -1.03
C THR A 145 -13.30 6.43 -2.49
N ILE A 146 -12.27 5.61 -2.74
CA ILE A 146 -11.97 5.13 -4.10
C ILE A 146 -13.05 4.15 -4.59
N LEU A 147 -13.56 3.28 -3.69
CA LEU A 147 -14.62 2.31 -4.01
C LEU A 147 -15.94 3.01 -4.38
N GLU A 148 -16.29 4.09 -3.70
CA GLU A 148 -17.44 4.92 -4.04
C GLU A 148 -17.33 5.51 -5.46
N ALA A 149 -16.13 5.96 -5.85
CA ALA A 149 -15.87 6.44 -7.21
C ALA A 149 -15.91 5.31 -8.27
N VAL A 150 -15.58 4.08 -7.88
CA VAL A 150 -15.64 2.90 -8.77
C VAL A 150 -17.09 2.42 -8.95
N GLY A 151 -17.90 2.47 -7.90
CA GLY A 151 -19.22 1.86 -7.82
C GLY A 151 -19.17 0.43 -7.26
N LEU A 152 -19.94 0.19 -6.19
CA LEU A 152 -19.99 -1.12 -5.51
C LEU A 152 -20.44 -2.25 -6.44
N GLU A 153 -21.27 -1.95 -7.43
CA GLU A 153 -21.79 -2.91 -8.41
C GLU A 153 -20.72 -3.46 -9.37
N LYS A 154 -19.52 -2.86 -9.39
CA LYS A 154 -18.38 -3.34 -10.18
C LYS A 154 -17.56 -4.41 -9.46
N VAL A 155 -17.78 -4.58 -8.16
CA VAL A 155 -17.07 -5.56 -7.33
C VAL A 155 -17.93 -6.79 -7.15
N VAL A 156 -17.40 -7.93 -7.57
CA VAL A 156 -17.98 -9.25 -7.37
C VAL A 156 -17.25 -9.92 -6.22
N TYR A 157 -17.99 -10.24 -5.15
CA TYR A 157 -17.43 -10.94 -4.00
C TYR A 157 -17.30 -12.42 -4.30
N LYS A 158 -16.09 -12.84 -4.66
CA LYS A 158 -15.76 -14.22 -4.97
C LYS A 158 -14.26 -14.45 -4.77
N LYS A 159 -13.92 -15.44 -3.94
CA LYS A 159 -12.52 -15.76 -3.63
C LYS A 159 -11.87 -16.50 -4.80
N VAL A 160 -10.86 -15.86 -5.39
CA VAL A 160 -9.95 -16.49 -6.34
C VAL A 160 -8.96 -17.34 -5.56
N VAL A 161 -8.80 -18.60 -5.96
CA VAL A 161 -7.89 -19.58 -5.33
C VAL A 161 -6.78 -20.03 -6.27
N LYS A 162 -6.85 -19.67 -7.55
CA LYS A 162 -5.80 -19.93 -8.54
C LYS A 162 -5.95 -18.96 -9.73
N ALA A 163 -4.84 -18.55 -10.32
CA ALA A 163 -4.80 -17.95 -11.65
C ALA A 163 -3.86 -18.76 -12.54
N ARG A 164 -4.20 -18.94 -13.83
CA ARG A 164 -3.41 -19.74 -14.76
C ARG A 164 -3.72 -19.39 -16.21
N MET A 165 -2.89 -19.89 -17.12
CA MET A 165 -3.29 -20.05 -18.52
C MET A 165 -4.13 -21.31 -18.69
N ALA A 166 -5.22 -21.21 -19.44
CA ALA A 166 -6.09 -22.31 -19.79
C ALA A 166 -6.37 -22.33 -21.31
N GLU A 167 -6.60 -23.53 -21.84
CA GLU A 167 -7.01 -23.74 -23.24
C GLU A 167 -8.53 -23.70 -23.34
N TYR A 168 -9.03 -22.79 -24.17
CA TYR A 168 -10.45 -22.66 -24.50
C TYR A 168 -10.66 -22.88 -26.00
N SER A 169 -11.93 -23.01 -26.42
CA SER A 169 -12.28 -23.23 -27.83
C SER A 169 -11.78 -22.12 -28.78
N GLN A 170 -11.54 -20.92 -28.26
CA GLN A 170 -11.05 -19.76 -29.01
C GLN A 170 -9.52 -19.54 -28.87
N GLY A 171 -8.81 -20.44 -28.18
CA GLY A 171 -7.37 -20.35 -27.94
C GLY A 171 -7.01 -20.30 -26.46
N LYS A 172 -5.71 -20.07 -26.18
CA LYS A 172 -5.20 -19.93 -24.81
C LYS A 172 -5.55 -18.55 -24.25
N LYS A 173 -6.14 -18.52 -23.06
CA LYS A 173 -6.43 -17.29 -22.32
C LYS A 173 -6.02 -17.41 -20.86
N ALA A 174 -5.86 -16.26 -20.22
CA ALA A 174 -5.69 -16.19 -18.78
C ALA A 174 -7.04 -16.47 -18.10
N ALA A 175 -7.01 -17.19 -16.99
CA ALA A 175 -8.20 -17.57 -16.24
C ALA A 175 -7.97 -17.53 -14.74
N VAL A 176 -9.01 -17.16 -14.00
CA VAL A 176 -9.09 -17.36 -12.54
C VAL A 176 -9.96 -18.57 -12.23
N VAL A 177 -9.59 -19.29 -11.17
CA VAL A 177 -10.39 -20.37 -10.56
C VAL A 177 -10.84 -19.89 -9.19
N PHE A 178 -12.12 -20.07 -8.90
CA PHE A 178 -12.72 -19.68 -7.64
C PHE A 178 -12.80 -20.84 -6.65
N GLU A 179 -13.04 -20.52 -5.38
CA GLU A 179 -13.18 -21.53 -4.30
C GLU A 179 -14.32 -22.53 -4.54
N ASP A 180 -15.35 -22.16 -5.30
CA ASP A 180 -16.47 -23.03 -5.69
C ASP A 180 -16.14 -23.93 -6.90
N GLY A 181 -14.92 -23.85 -7.43
CA GLY A 181 -14.44 -24.61 -8.58
C GLY A 181 -14.86 -24.06 -9.95
N SER A 182 -15.66 -22.99 -10.01
CA SER A 182 -15.94 -22.32 -11.27
C SER A 182 -14.76 -21.48 -11.75
N GLU A 183 -14.78 -21.07 -13.01
CA GLU A 183 -13.71 -20.29 -13.64
C GLU A 183 -14.27 -19.08 -14.40
N ASP A 184 -13.44 -18.05 -14.57
CA ASP A 184 -13.69 -16.92 -15.48
C ASP A 184 -12.42 -16.59 -16.28
N GLU A 185 -12.59 -16.27 -17.56
CA GLU A 185 -11.48 -16.04 -18.50
C GLU A 185 -11.37 -14.56 -18.90
N ALA A 186 -10.14 -14.11 -19.17
CA ALA A 186 -9.86 -12.75 -19.62
C ALA A 186 -8.66 -12.70 -20.57
N ASP A 187 -8.57 -11.59 -21.30
CA ASP A 187 -7.38 -11.27 -22.10
C ASP A 187 -6.23 -10.83 -21.18
N LEU A 188 -6.56 -10.22 -20.04
CA LEU A 188 -5.64 -9.72 -19.03
C LEU A 188 -6.21 -9.93 -17.62
N ILE A 189 -5.40 -10.48 -16.71
CA ILE A 189 -5.69 -10.59 -15.28
C ILE A 189 -4.65 -9.77 -14.51
N ILE A 190 -5.13 -8.83 -13.70
CA ILE A 190 -4.30 -7.97 -12.86
C ILE A 190 -4.46 -8.40 -11.40
N GLY A 191 -3.41 -8.93 -10.80
CA GLY A 191 -3.31 -9.27 -9.39
C GLY A 191 -3.00 -8.05 -8.54
N ALA A 192 -4.02 -7.58 -7.82
CA ALA A 192 -3.96 -6.58 -6.76
C ALA A 192 -4.33 -7.22 -5.39
N ASP A 193 -4.10 -8.52 -5.27
CA ASP A 193 -4.53 -9.45 -4.22
C ASP A 193 -3.52 -9.57 -3.06
N GLY A 194 -2.58 -8.62 -3.01
CA GLY A 194 -1.68 -8.42 -1.87
C GLY A 194 -0.58 -9.47 -1.73
N VAL A 195 0.02 -9.50 -0.55
CA VAL A 195 1.24 -10.26 -0.23
C VAL A 195 1.15 -11.75 -0.61
N ARG A 196 -0.03 -12.36 -0.52
CA ARG A 196 -0.24 -13.80 -0.78
C ARG A 196 -0.91 -14.05 -2.13
N SER A 197 -0.53 -13.27 -3.13
CA SER A 197 -1.16 -13.24 -4.46
C SER A 197 -1.23 -14.61 -5.14
N GLU A 198 -2.45 -15.00 -5.54
CA GLU A 198 -2.71 -16.17 -6.39
C GLU A 198 -2.37 -15.88 -7.86
N VAL A 199 -2.43 -14.61 -8.26
CA VAL A 199 -1.98 -14.18 -9.59
C VAL A 199 -0.46 -14.29 -9.72
N LEU A 200 0.30 -13.92 -8.69
CA LEU A 200 1.75 -14.10 -8.65
C LEU A 200 2.13 -15.58 -8.79
N ARG A 201 1.42 -16.47 -8.08
CA ARG A 201 1.60 -17.92 -8.21
C ARG A 201 1.37 -18.38 -9.66
N GLY A 202 0.32 -17.88 -10.30
CA GLY A 202 0.03 -18.15 -11.71
C GLY A 202 1.14 -17.72 -12.67
N ILE A 203 1.76 -16.55 -12.46
CA ILE A 203 2.84 -16.00 -13.31
C ILE A 203 4.05 -16.94 -13.37
N PHE A 204 4.43 -17.50 -12.23
CA PHE A 204 5.59 -18.39 -12.13
C PHE A 204 5.27 -19.84 -12.47
N ASN A 205 3.99 -20.22 -12.57
CA ASN A 205 3.52 -21.56 -12.95
C ASN A 205 4.22 -22.68 -12.16
N CYS A 206 4.53 -22.40 -10.90
CA CYS A 206 5.25 -23.32 -10.03
C CYS A 206 4.25 -24.10 -9.17
N ASP A 207 4.01 -25.36 -9.53
CA ASP A 207 3.53 -26.36 -8.56
C ASP A 207 4.65 -26.69 -7.54
N ASP A 208 5.89 -26.33 -7.85
CA ASP A 208 7.05 -26.40 -6.95
C ASP A 208 7.08 -25.19 -6.02
N GLU A 209 6.66 -25.41 -4.78
CA GLU A 209 6.67 -24.41 -3.73
C GLU A 209 8.06 -23.79 -3.46
N GLU A 210 9.17 -24.48 -3.73
CA GLU A 210 10.50 -23.98 -3.41
C GLU A 210 10.97 -22.88 -4.37
N MET A 211 10.46 -22.86 -5.60
CA MET A 211 10.81 -21.85 -6.60
C MET A 211 9.92 -20.60 -6.55
N MET A 212 8.86 -20.62 -5.74
CA MET A 212 7.98 -19.49 -5.57
C MET A 212 8.68 -18.38 -4.76
N PRO A 213 8.66 -17.12 -5.23
CA PRO A 213 9.00 -15.97 -4.39
C PRO A 213 8.02 -15.91 -3.22
N LYS A 214 8.40 -16.46 -2.06
CA LYS A 214 7.55 -16.47 -0.87
C LYS A 214 7.68 -15.14 -0.13
N PRO A 215 6.58 -14.59 0.39
CA PRO A 215 6.64 -13.48 1.31
C PRO A 215 7.55 -13.80 2.50
N TYR A 216 8.41 -12.85 2.84
CA TYR A 216 9.32 -12.96 3.98
C TYR A 216 8.72 -12.24 5.18
N TYR A 217 8.64 -12.94 6.31
CA TYR A 217 8.27 -12.32 7.58
C TYR A 217 9.48 -11.62 8.17
N GLU A 218 9.34 -10.32 8.44
CA GLU A 218 10.45 -9.48 8.88
C GLU A 218 10.81 -9.64 10.38
N GLY A 219 10.12 -10.53 11.10
CA GLY A 219 10.26 -10.64 12.56
C GLY A 219 9.65 -9.44 13.31
N LEU A 220 8.70 -8.76 12.67
CA LEU A 220 8.08 -7.54 13.17
C LEU A 220 6.56 -7.66 13.14
N ILE A 221 5.92 -7.18 14.20
CA ILE A 221 4.47 -6.98 14.24
C ILE A 221 4.17 -5.49 14.36
N GLY A 222 3.28 -5.02 13.49
CA GLY A 222 2.64 -3.72 13.61
C GLY A 222 1.46 -3.81 14.57
N VAL A 223 1.30 -2.76 15.36
CA VAL A 223 0.14 -2.58 16.24
C VAL A 223 -0.36 -1.15 16.11
N GLY A 224 -1.66 -0.93 16.19
CA GLY A 224 -2.23 0.41 16.18
C GLY A 224 -3.71 0.44 16.50
N GLY A 225 -4.24 1.65 16.49
CA GLY A 225 -5.64 1.94 16.74
C GLY A 225 -5.96 3.41 16.50
N PHE A 226 -7.20 3.77 16.79
CA PHE A 226 -7.69 5.13 16.70
C PHE A 226 -8.14 5.63 18.08
N ILE A 227 -8.20 6.94 18.21
CA ILE A 227 -8.75 7.62 19.39
C ILE A 227 -9.70 8.68 18.86
N ASP A 228 -10.98 8.52 19.17
CA ASP A 228 -12.01 9.50 18.84
C ASP A 228 -11.98 10.66 19.84
N GLY A 229 -12.17 11.87 19.33
CA GLY A 229 -12.16 13.09 20.11
C GLY A 229 -11.16 14.13 19.59
N PRO A 230 -11.11 15.31 20.24
CA PRO A 230 -10.28 16.40 19.77
C PRO A 230 -8.80 16.01 19.76
N ILE A 231 -8.14 16.23 18.62
CA ILE A 231 -6.71 15.95 18.49
C ILE A 231 -5.87 16.90 19.37
N PRO A 232 -4.69 16.46 19.85
CA PRO A 232 -3.77 17.34 20.58
C PRO A 232 -3.44 18.63 19.82
N GLU A 233 -3.47 19.77 20.51
CA GLU A 233 -3.17 21.09 19.93
C GLU A 233 -1.80 21.15 19.25
N GLU A 234 -0.81 20.39 19.73
CA GLU A 234 0.50 20.28 19.08
C GLU A 234 0.39 19.72 17.65
N ILE A 235 -0.46 18.71 17.44
CA ILE A 235 -0.69 18.08 16.13
C ILE A 235 -1.47 19.04 15.23
N LYS A 236 -2.54 19.64 15.77
CA LYS A 236 -3.42 20.57 15.02
C LYS A 236 -2.66 21.80 14.53
N ASN A 237 -1.93 22.47 15.41
CA ASN A 237 -1.22 23.72 15.10
C ASN A 237 -0.01 23.50 14.19
N GLU A 238 0.74 22.41 14.39
CA GLU A 238 1.89 22.13 13.53
C GLU A 238 1.54 21.44 12.22
N LYS A 239 0.31 20.91 12.10
CA LYS A 239 -0.16 20.04 11.02
C LYS A 239 0.81 18.91 10.78
N SER A 240 1.03 18.10 11.81
CA SER A 240 2.13 17.14 11.80
C SER A 240 1.73 15.70 12.08
N MET A 241 2.56 14.79 11.60
CA MET A 241 2.61 13.42 12.08
C MET A 241 3.87 13.25 12.90
N VAL A 242 3.76 12.66 14.09
CA VAL A 242 4.84 12.57 15.07
C VAL A 242 5.39 11.16 15.13
N PHE A 243 6.72 11.07 15.13
CA PHE A 243 7.49 9.83 15.12
C PHE A 243 8.46 9.88 16.31
N VAL A 244 8.29 8.96 17.26
CA VAL A 244 9.07 8.90 18.49
C VAL A 244 9.94 7.65 18.51
N PHE A 245 11.23 7.85 18.75
CA PHE A 245 12.26 6.80 18.72
C PHE A 245 12.88 6.62 20.10
N GLY A 246 13.02 5.37 20.52
CA GLY A 246 13.68 5.01 21.78
C GLY A 246 14.52 3.74 21.66
N PRO A 247 15.21 3.36 22.74
CA PRO A 247 16.05 2.16 22.76
C PRO A 247 15.27 0.86 22.55
N ASN A 248 13.98 0.86 22.90
CA ASN A 248 13.10 -0.31 22.87
C ASN A 248 12.09 -0.27 21.70
N GLY A 249 12.37 0.54 20.68
CA GLY A 249 11.59 0.60 19.44
C GLY A 249 11.02 1.98 19.09
N PHE A 250 9.85 1.94 18.46
CA PHE A 250 9.29 3.06 17.71
C PHE A 250 7.80 3.24 18.01
N PHE A 251 7.34 4.49 18.08
CA PHE A 251 5.93 4.85 18.23
C PHE A 251 5.59 6.04 17.34
N GLY A 252 4.45 6.00 16.65
CA GLY A 252 3.96 7.08 15.83
C GLY A 252 2.52 7.45 16.18
N TYR A 253 2.19 8.73 16.03
CA TYR A 253 0.84 9.22 16.18
C TYR A 253 0.59 10.44 15.28
N GLY A 254 -0.66 10.66 14.89
CA GLY A 254 -1.06 11.77 14.03
C GLY A 254 -2.58 11.88 13.96
N ALA A 255 -3.07 12.96 13.37
CA ALA A 255 -4.50 13.14 13.12
C ALA A 255 -4.93 12.39 11.84
N THR A 256 -6.15 11.86 11.83
CA THR A 256 -6.86 11.45 10.59
C THR A 256 -7.99 12.41 10.25
N SER A 257 -8.50 13.15 11.23
CA SER A 257 -9.43 14.27 11.06
C SER A 257 -9.23 15.29 12.19
N GLU A 258 -10.07 16.33 12.29
CA GLU A 258 -10.03 17.23 13.44
C GLU A 258 -10.44 16.56 14.76
N ASP A 259 -11.23 15.48 14.68
CA ASP A 259 -11.86 14.80 15.81
C ASP A 259 -11.47 13.31 15.92
N GLN A 260 -10.36 12.93 15.29
CA GLN A 260 -9.82 11.57 15.41
C GLN A 260 -8.31 11.56 15.22
N ALA A 261 -7.62 10.87 16.13
CA ALA A 261 -6.21 10.55 16.04
C ALA A 261 -5.99 9.08 15.69
N MET A 262 -4.89 8.79 15.01
CA MET A 262 -4.36 7.45 14.79
C MET A 262 -3.03 7.30 15.53
N TRP A 263 -2.75 6.09 16.00
CA TRP A 263 -1.48 5.74 16.59
C TRP A 263 -1.02 4.37 16.12
N TRP A 264 0.30 4.16 16.08
CA TRP A 264 0.87 2.88 15.72
C TRP A 264 2.24 2.69 16.36
N SER A 265 2.60 1.43 16.58
CA SER A 265 3.93 1.01 16.98
C SER A 265 4.34 -0.21 16.17
N THR A 266 5.63 -0.49 16.15
CA THR A 266 6.17 -1.72 15.56
C THR A 266 7.08 -2.34 16.59
N CYS A 267 6.87 -3.62 16.88
CA CYS A 267 7.69 -4.35 17.83
C CYS A 267 8.26 -5.62 17.21
N GLN A 268 9.45 -6.01 17.69
CA GLN A 268 10.08 -7.26 17.29
C GLN A 268 9.34 -8.44 17.91
N SER A 269 9.04 -9.44 17.09
CA SER A 269 8.47 -10.73 17.47
C SER A 269 9.08 -11.81 16.59
N ASP A 270 9.94 -12.62 17.18
CA ASP A 270 10.65 -13.69 16.47
C ASP A 270 9.70 -14.86 16.11
N ASP A 271 8.58 -15.00 16.81
CA ASP A 271 7.53 -15.95 16.47
C ASP A 271 6.58 -15.35 15.44
N LEU A 272 6.30 -16.14 14.39
CA LEU A 272 5.12 -15.94 13.54
C LEU A 272 3.87 -16.09 14.44
N PRO A 273 2.93 -15.13 14.42
CA PRO A 273 1.73 -15.23 15.26
C PRO A 273 0.82 -16.44 14.94
N GLU A 274 1.12 -17.23 13.89
CA GLU A 274 0.52 -18.56 13.64
C GLU A 274 0.71 -19.54 14.82
N LYS A 275 1.79 -19.39 15.60
CA LYS A 275 2.06 -20.28 16.75
C LYS A 275 1.42 -19.82 18.05
N ARG A 276 1.03 -18.54 18.15
CA ARG A 276 0.44 -17.94 19.35
C ARG A 276 -0.44 -16.74 18.96
N LYS A 277 -1.76 -16.87 19.15
CA LYS A 277 -2.69 -15.73 19.04
C LYS A 277 -2.31 -14.68 20.09
N ILE A 278 -1.69 -13.58 19.66
CA ILE A 278 -1.44 -12.43 20.54
C ILE A 278 -2.75 -11.67 20.68
N THR A 279 -3.30 -11.62 21.89
CA THR A 279 -4.52 -10.89 22.22
C THR A 279 -4.26 -9.37 22.32
N PRO A 280 -5.24 -8.50 22.06
CA PRO A 280 -5.15 -7.06 22.33
C PRO A 280 -4.64 -6.72 23.73
N GLU A 281 -5.06 -7.45 24.76
CA GLU A 281 -4.65 -7.24 26.16
C GLU A 281 -3.17 -7.56 26.38
N GLU A 282 -2.71 -8.70 25.85
CA GLU A 282 -1.29 -9.06 25.85
C GLU A 282 -0.47 -7.97 25.15
N MET A 283 -0.93 -7.48 23.99
CA MET A 283 -0.25 -6.43 23.26
C MET A 283 -0.21 -5.10 24.02
N LYS A 284 -1.32 -4.70 24.66
CA LYS A 284 -1.37 -3.51 25.52
C LYS A 284 -0.38 -3.61 26.69
N SER A 285 -0.27 -4.79 27.31
CA SER A 285 0.74 -5.06 28.34
C SER A 285 2.16 -4.95 27.80
N GLN A 286 2.43 -5.47 26.60
CA GLN A 286 3.75 -5.34 25.96
C GLN A 286 4.09 -3.88 25.63
N LEU A 287 3.13 -3.09 25.13
CA LEU A 287 3.30 -1.67 24.87
C LEU A 287 3.64 -0.91 26.16
N LYS A 288 2.90 -1.17 27.26
CA LYS A 288 3.19 -0.57 28.57
C LYS A 288 4.57 -0.95 29.08
N SER A 289 4.99 -2.21 28.92
CA SER A 289 6.33 -2.67 29.30
C SER A 289 7.45 -2.01 28.48
N ARG A 290 7.27 -1.82 27.17
CA ARG A 290 8.30 -1.26 26.28
C ARG A 290 8.43 0.25 26.40
N HIS A 291 7.29 0.93 26.48
CA HIS A 291 7.18 2.38 26.29
C HIS A 291 6.73 3.14 27.55
N GLY A 292 6.38 2.47 28.64
CA GLY A 292 5.90 3.11 29.88
C GLY A 292 6.93 3.98 30.62
N SER A 293 8.21 3.93 30.23
CA SER A 293 9.26 4.82 30.75
C SER A 293 9.51 6.06 29.88
N TRP A 294 8.87 6.14 28.71
CA TRP A 294 9.03 7.25 27.78
C TRP A 294 8.41 8.53 28.35
N LYS A 295 8.96 9.68 27.97
CA LYS A 295 8.59 10.99 28.51
C LYS A 295 7.63 11.78 27.62
N ASP A 296 7.21 11.21 26.49
CA ASP A 296 6.19 11.83 25.63
C ASP A 296 4.81 11.62 26.28
N PRO A 297 4.11 12.70 26.69
CA PRO A 297 2.85 12.58 27.42
C PRO A 297 1.71 12.03 26.58
N ILE A 298 1.71 12.28 25.26
CA ILE A 298 0.68 11.77 24.35
C ILE A 298 0.83 10.24 24.24
N ILE A 299 2.06 9.74 24.14
CA ILE A 299 2.30 8.29 24.14
C ILE A 299 1.85 7.65 25.46
N GLN A 300 2.12 8.27 26.60
CA GLN A 300 1.68 7.72 27.89
C GLN A 300 0.14 7.68 27.99
N ASP A 301 -0.54 8.71 27.48
CA ASP A 301 -2.00 8.76 27.42
C ASP A 301 -2.57 7.66 26.51
N ILE A 302 -2.00 7.49 25.30
CA ILE A 302 -2.38 6.43 24.36
C ILE A 302 -2.24 5.04 25.01
N ILE A 303 -1.10 4.77 25.67
CA ILE A 303 -0.83 3.46 26.28
C ILE A 303 -1.84 3.15 27.39
N GLU A 304 -2.26 4.14 28.16
CA GLU A 304 -3.20 3.95 29.26
C GLU A 304 -4.63 3.81 28.72
N ASN A 305 -5.04 4.70 27.82
CA ASN A 305 -6.45 4.92 27.49
C ASN A 305 -6.91 4.31 26.15
N ALA A 306 -6.01 4.08 25.20
CA ALA A 306 -6.40 3.57 23.88
C ALA A 306 -6.55 2.05 23.86
N ASP A 307 -7.42 1.57 22.98
CA ASP A 307 -7.56 0.16 22.67
C ASP A 307 -6.64 -0.26 21.53
N VAL A 308 -6.18 -1.51 21.58
CA VAL A 308 -5.42 -2.13 20.50
C VAL A 308 -6.43 -2.72 19.51
N GLU A 309 -6.69 -2.00 18.43
CA GLU A 309 -7.64 -2.45 17.41
C GLU A 309 -7.00 -3.36 16.35
N GLN A 310 -5.71 -3.16 16.09
CA GLN A 310 -5.01 -3.84 14.99
C GLN A 310 -3.71 -4.44 15.47
N ILE A 311 -3.49 -5.69 15.05
CA ILE A 311 -2.23 -6.41 15.21
C ILE A 311 -1.97 -7.12 13.89
N TYR A 312 -0.84 -6.84 13.24
CA TYR A 312 -0.52 -7.43 11.94
C TYR A 312 0.95 -7.78 11.79
N PRO A 313 1.27 -8.96 11.22
CA PRO A 313 2.63 -9.31 10.86
C PRO A 313 3.13 -8.43 9.71
N VAL A 314 4.40 -8.04 9.77
CA VAL A 314 5.06 -7.33 8.66
C VAL A 314 5.65 -8.36 7.71
N TRP A 315 5.07 -8.42 6.52
CA TRP A 315 5.54 -9.22 5.41
C TRP A 315 6.13 -8.34 4.31
N THR A 316 7.18 -8.83 3.66
CA THR A 316 7.74 -8.24 2.45
C THR A 316 7.76 -9.24 1.31
N VAL A 317 7.68 -8.76 0.08
CA VAL A 317 7.88 -9.58 -1.12
C VAL A 317 9.32 -9.40 -1.60
N PRO A 318 10.08 -10.49 -1.85
CA PRO A 318 11.43 -10.39 -2.38
C PRO A 318 11.43 -9.77 -3.77
N GLU A 319 12.59 -9.32 -4.23
CA GLU A 319 12.75 -8.84 -5.60
C GLU A 319 12.38 -9.94 -6.60
N LEU A 320 11.44 -9.63 -7.50
CA LEU A 320 10.94 -10.55 -8.52
C LEU A 320 11.68 -10.33 -9.83
N GLN A 321 11.95 -11.39 -10.59
CA GLN A 321 12.58 -11.26 -11.93
C GLN A 321 11.64 -10.69 -13.01
N ARG A 322 10.33 -10.71 -12.73
CA ARG A 322 9.26 -10.20 -13.60
C ARG A 322 7.98 -10.03 -12.80
N TRP A 323 7.12 -9.12 -13.24
CA TRP A 323 5.81 -8.87 -12.62
C TRP A 323 4.63 -9.35 -13.46
N GLY A 324 4.86 -9.83 -14.68
CA GLY A 324 3.80 -10.36 -15.54
C GLY A 324 4.32 -11.37 -16.54
N ASN A 325 3.42 -12.25 -16.99
CA ASN A 325 3.66 -13.32 -17.95
C ASN A 325 2.32 -13.91 -18.41
N ASN A 326 2.16 -14.14 -19.71
CA ASN A 326 1.01 -14.81 -20.30
C ASN A 326 -0.34 -14.25 -19.83
N GLY A 327 -0.59 -12.96 -20.06
CA GLY A 327 -1.84 -12.29 -19.68
C GLY A 327 -2.06 -12.14 -18.18
N LEU A 328 -1.13 -12.54 -17.31
CA LEU A 328 -1.17 -12.30 -15.86
C LEU A 328 -0.16 -11.22 -15.49
N VAL A 329 -0.53 -10.26 -14.65
CA VAL A 329 0.38 -9.23 -14.12
C VAL A 329 0.02 -8.89 -12.68
N VAL A 330 1.00 -8.56 -11.83
CA VAL A 330 0.79 -8.14 -10.44
C VAL A 330 1.17 -6.68 -10.20
N ILE A 331 0.49 -6.04 -9.24
CA ILE A 331 0.72 -4.66 -8.82
C ILE A 331 0.63 -4.51 -7.29
N GLY A 332 1.13 -3.41 -6.75
CA GLY A 332 1.08 -3.11 -5.31
C GLY A 332 1.80 -4.19 -4.48
N ASP A 333 1.22 -4.54 -3.34
CA ASP A 333 1.82 -5.50 -2.41
C ASP A 333 2.02 -6.90 -3.03
N ALA A 334 1.25 -7.28 -4.06
CA ALA A 334 1.46 -8.53 -4.80
C ALA A 334 2.78 -8.54 -5.58
N ALA A 335 3.26 -7.38 -6.03
CA ALA A 335 4.51 -7.24 -6.76
C ALA A 335 5.69 -6.89 -5.84
N HIS A 336 5.47 -6.07 -4.81
CA HIS A 336 6.55 -5.47 -4.03
C HIS A 336 6.15 -5.04 -2.62
N ALA A 337 5.41 -5.87 -1.87
CA ALA A 337 5.08 -5.54 -0.47
C ALA A 337 6.29 -5.02 0.31
N LEU A 338 6.16 -3.80 0.83
CA LEU A 338 7.23 -3.05 1.48
C LEU A 338 7.07 -3.05 2.99
N GLN A 339 8.19 -2.91 3.70
CA GLN A 339 8.13 -2.64 5.14
C GLN A 339 7.36 -1.32 5.40
N PRO A 340 6.50 -1.26 6.44
CA PRO A 340 5.75 -0.06 6.80
C PRO A 340 6.61 1.16 7.11
N THR A 341 7.86 0.94 7.52
CA THR A 341 8.92 1.96 7.68
C THR A 341 9.11 2.84 6.45
N SER A 342 8.85 2.32 5.25
CA SER A 342 8.95 3.09 4.02
C SER A 342 7.90 4.21 3.94
N GLY A 343 6.71 4.02 4.53
CA GLY A 343 5.57 4.92 4.35
C GLY A 343 5.08 5.05 2.91
N GLN A 344 5.47 4.14 2.01
CA GLN A 344 5.27 4.32 0.56
C GLN A 344 4.32 3.30 -0.09
N GLY A 345 3.88 2.24 0.61
CA GLY A 345 3.10 1.14 0.02
C GLY A 345 1.90 1.61 -0.81
N SER A 346 0.96 2.34 -0.20
CA SER A 346 -0.22 2.86 -0.91
C SER A 346 0.12 3.80 -2.05
N SER A 347 1.11 4.69 -1.88
CA SER A 347 1.54 5.58 -2.97
C SER A 347 2.18 4.81 -4.13
N GLN A 348 2.88 3.71 -3.87
CA GLN A 348 3.44 2.85 -4.93
C GLN A 348 2.35 2.05 -5.64
N ALA A 349 1.36 1.54 -4.92
CA ALA A 349 0.18 0.92 -5.52
C ALA A 349 -0.56 1.87 -6.49
N LEU A 350 -0.70 3.15 -6.12
CA LEU A 350 -1.26 4.16 -7.02
C LEU A 350 -0.37 4.46 -8.23
N GLU A 351 0.96 4.57 -8.02
CA GLU A 351 1.91 4.73 -9.13
C GLU A 351 1.86 3.55 -10.11
N ASP A 352 1.74 2.32 -9.59
CA ASP A 352 1.62 1.10 -10.40
C ASP A 352 0.37 1.11 -11.26
N ALA A 353 -0.79 1.36 -10.63
CA ALA A 353 -2.10 1.41 -11.29
C ALA A 353 -2.09 2.37 -12.49
N LYS A 354 -1.54 3.58 -12.27
CA LYS A 354 -1.39 4.58 -13.32
C LYS A 354 -0.39 4.16 -14.38
N CYS A 355 0.79 3.68 -13.98
CA CYS A 355 1.89 3.35 -14.88
C CYS A 355 1.48 2.22 -15.84
N LEU A 356 0.92 1.13 -15.32
CA LEU A 356 0.42 0.02 -16.13
C LEU A 356 -0.65 0.49 -17.12
N SER A 357 -1.63 1.27 -16.65
CA SER A 357 -2.73 1.77 -17.49
C SER A 357 -2.24 2.70 -18.61
N LEU A 358 -1.27 3.58 -18.32
CA LEU A 358 -0.67 4.47 -19.32
C LEU A 358 0.14 3.69 -20.36
N ILE A 359 0.97 2.73 -19.92
CA ILE A 359 1.77 1.90 -20.83
C ILE A 359 0.84 1.10 -21.75
N LEU A 360 -0.18 0.45 -21.18
CA LEU A 360 -1.17 -0.31 -21.95
C LEU A 360 -1.91 0.60 -22.94
N SER A 361 -2.40 1.76 -22.50
CA SER A 361 -3.05 2.75 -23.37
C SER A 361 -2.16 3.18 -24.53
N MET A 362 -0.89 3.52 -24.26
CA MET A 362 0.08 3.92 -25.29
C MET A 362 0.31 2.82 -26.32
N LEU A 363 0.46 1.56 -25.89
CA LEU A 363 0.70 0.45 -26.80
C LEU A 363 -0.56 0.07 -27.59
N LEU A 364 -1.74 0.09 -26.97
CA LEU A 364 -3.03 -0.09 -27.65
C LEU A 364 -3.22 0.97 -28.75
N LYS A 365 -2.89 2.24 -28.45
CA LYS A 365 -2.96 3.32 -29.43
C LYS A 365 -2.02 3.07 -30.62
N LYS A 366 -0.76 2.71 -30.37
CA LYS A 366 0.21 2.38 -31.44
C LYS A 366 -0.24 1.21 -32.30
N ARG A 367 -0.88 0.21 -31.69
CA ARG A 367 -1.48 -0.93 -32.40
C ARG A 367 -2.64 -0.47 -33.29
N MET A 368 -3.56 0.35 -32.78
CA MET A 368 -4.68 0.89 -33.57
C MET A 368 -4.22 1.75 -34.75
N GLU A 369 -3.13 2.50 -34.57
CA GLU A 369 -2.51 3.32 -35.61
C GLU A 369 -1.73 2.48 -36.65
N GLY A 370 -1.62 1.16 -36.45
CA GLY A 370 -0.85 0.27 -37.34
C GLY A 370 0.67 0.53 -37.30
N THR A 371 1.16 1.27 -36.30
CA THR A 371 2.60 1.58 -36.14
C THR A 371 3.37 0.36 -35.63
N VAL A 372 2.67 -0.56 -34.97
CA VAL A 372 3.21 -1.84 -34.49
C VAL A 372 2.29 -2.95 -35.00
N ASP A 373 2.82 -3.81 -35.86
CA ASP A 373 2.15 -5.05 -36.29
C ASP A 373 2.33 -6.12 -35.21
N ALA A 374 1.51 -6.01 -34.16
CA ALA A 374 1.53 -6.90 -33.01
C ALA A 374 0.11 -7.38 -32.69
N SER A 375 -0.01 -8.64 -32.28
CA SER A 375 -1.27 -9.15 -31.74
C SER A 375 -1.64 -8.42 -30.45
N LEU A 376 -2.90 -8.56 -30.01
CA LEU A 376 -3.31 -8.02 -28.70
C LEU A 376 -2.49 -8.65 -27.58
N THR A 377 -2.22 -9.95 -27.66
CA THR A 377 -1.38 -10.69 -26.71
C THR A 377 0.04 -10.13 -26.66
N ASP A 378 0.69 -9.92 -27.81
CA ASP A 378 2.05 -9.35 -27.86
C ASP A 378 2.08 -7.93 -27.27
N THR A 379 1.02 -7.16 -27.48
CA THR A 379 0.85 -5.82 -26.92
C THR A 379 0.75 -5.86 -25.40
N ILE A 380 -0.02 -6.80 -24.85
CA ILE A 380 -0.15 -7.02 -23.41
C ILE A 380 1.18 -7.48 -22.80
N GLU A 381 1.86 -8.46 -23.40
CA GLU A 381 3.16 -8.95 -22.91
C GLU A 381 4.23 -7.86 -22.93
N LEU A 382 4.28 -7.06 -23.99
CA LEU A 382 5.19 -5.92 -24.07
C LEU A 382 4.90 -4.90 -22.96
N SER A 383 3.61 -4.69 -22.62
CA SER A 383 3.22 -3.78 -21.54
C SER A 383 3.81 -4.22 -20.20
N PHE A 384 3.85 -5.52 -19.91
CA PHE A 384 4.40 -6.07 -18.66
C PHE A 384 5.90 -5.82 -18.55
N LYS A 385 6.63 -6.05 -19.66
CA LYS A 385 8.07 -5.81 -19.69
C LYS A 385 8.39 -4.33 -19.44
N VAL A 386 7.74 -3.42 -20.16
CA VAL A 386 7.96 -1.98 -19.99
C VAL A 386 7.54 -1.53 -18.58
N PHE A 387 6.44 -2.08 -18.06
CA PHE A 387 5.98 -1.79 -16.71
C PHE A 387 7.02 -2.17 -15.64
N TYR A 388 7.56 -3.39 -15.73
CA TYR A 388 8.64 -3.86 -14.85
C TYR A 388 9.89 -2.97 -14.96
N ASP A 389 10.37 -2.71 -16.19
CA ASP A 389 11.58 -1.92 -16.44
C ASP A 389 11.48 -0.48 -15.90
N VAL A 390 10.27 0.08 -15.84
CA VAL A 390 10.01 1.42 -15.31
C VAL A 390 9.87 1.41 -13.78
N ARG A 391 9.18 0.41 -13.23
CA ARG A 391 8.78 0.41 -11.82
C ARG A 391 9.78 -0.25 -10.89
N GLN A 392 10.41 -1.36 -11.27
CA GLN A 392 11.36 -2.06 -10.41
C GLN A 392 12.50 -1.15 -9.89
N PRO A 393 13.17 -0.34 -10.73
CA PRO A 393 14.24 0.55 -10.25
C PRO A 393 13.74 1.62 -9.26
N ARG A 394 12.45 1.98 -9.33
CA ARG A 394 11.82 2.92 -8.40
C ARG A 394 11.54 2.26 -7.05
N ILE A 395 11.14 0.99 -7.05
CA ILE A 395 10.98 0.16 -5.86
C ILE A 395 12.32 -0.08 -5.16
N ASP A 396 13.36 -0.44 -5.90
CA ASP A 396 14.70 -0.70 -5.34
C ASP A 396 15.23 0.49 -4.55
N LYS A 397 15.05 1.71 -5.08
CA LYS A 397 15.44 2.95 -4.39
C LYS A 397 14.68 3.14 -3.07
N ILE A 398 13.41 2.75 -3.01
CA ILE A 398 12.63 2.81 -1.76
C ILE A 398 13.14 1.77 -0.77
N VAL A 399 13.34 0.53 -1.22
CA VAL A 399 13.85 -0.56 -0.38
C VAL A 399 15.22 -0.22 0.19
N GLN A 400 16.14 0.31 -0.62
CA GLN A 400 17.47 0.75 -0.19
C GLN A 400 17.40 1.85 0.87
N ARG A 401 16.56 2.88 0.67
CA ARG A 401 16.34 3.94 1.67
C ARG A 401 15.76 3.38 2.97
N THR A 402 14.84 2.43 2.86
CA THR A 402 14.17 1.82 4.01
C THR A 402 15.12 0.96 4.85
N LYS A 403 16.03 0.21 4.22
CA LYS A 403 17.05 -0.61 4.92
C LYS A 403 17.93 0.23 5.85
N MET A 404 18.26 1.47 5.46
CA MET A 404 19.04 2.39 6.31
C MET A 404 18.26 2.83 7.57
N MET A 405 16.93 2.91 7.50
CA MET A 405 16.07 3.35 8.60
C MET A 405 15.58 2.20 9.50
N ALA A 406 15.44 0.98 8.95
CA ALA A 406 14.85 -0.17 9.64
C ALA A 406 15.64 -0.63 10.88
N GLN A 407 16.95 -0.36 10.93
CA GLN A 407 17.79 -0.71 12.09
C GLN A 407 17.37 0.03 13.38
N SER A 408 16.69 1.17 13.28
CA SER A 408 16.23 1.96 14.43
C SER A 408 15.03 1.37 15.18
N LYS A 409 14.45 0.27 14.70
CA LYS A 409 13.22 -0.33 15.23
C LYS A 409 13.40 -1.65 15.98
N LYS A 410 14.65 -2.10 16.12
CA LYS A 410 15.02 -3.25 16.97
C LYS A 410 15.54 -2.75 18.31
N ASP A 411 15.63 -3.62 19.30
CA ASP A 411 16.25 -3.26 20.57
C ASP A 411 17.71 -2.85 20.33
N MET A 412 18.05 -1.64 20.77
CA MET A 412 19.35 -1.02 20.51
C MET A 412 20.19 -0.95 21.78
N SER A 413 21.49 -1.16 21.62
CA SER A 413 22.46 -0.73 22.63
C SER A 413 22.45 0.80 22.75
N LEU A 414 22.92 1.33 23.88
CA LEU A 414 23.01 2.78 24.12
C LEU A 414 23.81 3.51 23.03
N ALA A 415 24.89 2.91 22.53
CA ALA A 415 25.70 3.48 21.46
C ALA A 415 24.95 3.56 20.12
N GLN A 416 24.18 2.52 19.78
CA GLN A 416 23.33 2.51 18.59
C GLN A 416 22.21 3.54 18.70
N GLU A 417 21.55 3.63 19.86
CA GLU A 417 20.52 4.64 20.14
C GLU A 417 21.07 6.05 19.91
N MET A 418 22.19 6.40 20.55
CA MET A 418 22.80 7.71 20.41
C MET A 418 23.22 8.01 18.96
N THR A 419 23.64 7.00 18.20
CA THR A 419 23.98 7.14 16.78
C THR A 419 22.74 7.46 15.94
N VAL A 420 21.62 6.75 16.16
CA VAL A 420 20.35 7.02 15.48
C VAL A 420 19.81 8.41 15.82
N LEU A 421 19.81 8.78 17.11
CA LEU A 421 19.35 10.10 17.55
C LEU A 421 20.20 11.23 16.96
N LEU A 422 21.53 11.06 16.93
CA LEU A 422 22.44 12.01 16.31
C LEU A 422 22.21 12.12 14.80
N MET A 423 22.02 11.00 14.09
CA MET A 423 21.71 11.00 12.67
C MET A 423 20.39 11.72 12.37
N LEU A 424 19.31 11.43 13.10
CA LEU A 424 18.01 12.09 12.95
C LEU A 424 18.12 13.61 13.19
N TRP A 425 18.88 14.01 14.21
CA TRP A 425 19.15 15.42 14.49
C TRP A 425 19.98 16.08 13.39
N LEU A 426 21.03 15.42 12.90
CA LEU A 426 21.89 15.91 11.83
C LEU A 426 21.13 16.07 10.51
N MET A 427 20.24 15.14 10.16
CA MET A 427 19.37 15.26 8.97
C MET A 427 18.54 16.55 8.99
N GLY A 428 18.17 17.05 10.16
CA GLY A 428 17.47 18.33 10.32
C GLY A 428 18.36 19.56 10.20
N LYS A 429 19.66 19.41 10.41
CA LYS A 429 20.66 20.49 10.33
C LYS A 429 21.37 20.56 8.99
N ILE A 430 21.48 19.43 8.29
CA ILE A 430 22.21 19.28 7.03
C ILE A 430 21.28 18.54 6.04
N PRO A 431 20.49 19.28 5.23
CA PRO A 431 19.49 18.68 4.33
C PRO A 431 20.07 17.66 3.34
N ALA A 432 21.34 17.80 2.95
CA ALA A 432 22.05 16.89 2.04
C ALA A 432 22.24 15.47 2.60
N ILE A 433 22.07 15.25 3.91
CA ILE A 433 22.18 13.93 4.54
C ILE A 433 20.86 13.14 4.44
N GLY A 434 19.73 13.82 4.17
CA GLY A 434 18.39 13.21 4.19
C GLY A 434 17.70 13.00 2.83
N THR A 435 18.36 13.30 1.71
CA THR A 435 17.79 13.21 0.35
C THR A 435 18.25 11.99 -0.44
#